data_AF-A0A9D1EC45-F1
#
_entry.id   AF-A0A9D1EC45-F1
#
_cell.length_a   1.000
_cell.length_b   1.000
_cell.length_c   1.000
_cell.angle_alpha   90.00
_cell.angle_beta   90.00
_cell.angle_gamma   90.00
#
_symmetry.space_group_name_H-M   'P 1'
#
loop_
_entity.id
_entity.type
_entity.pdbx_description
1 polymer ?
#
loop_
_entity_poly.entity_id
_entity_poly.type
_entity_poly.pdbx_seq_one_letter_code
_entity_poly.pdbx_strand_id
1 'polypeptide(L)' 'MKVHEKLLKPLIETKYLTVDNTDRYRCIVRLFYLNYEKLKYWMYQEEVYEELREDAY' A
#
# COMPACT_ATOMS: atom_id res chain seq x y z
N MET A 1 -9.63 -14.53 -30.07
CA MET A 1 -9.20 -15.15 -28.82
C MET A 1 -10.44 -15.34 -27.94
N LYS A 2 -10.91 -16.57 -27.70
CA LYS A 2 -12.08 -16.81 -26.82
C LYS A 2 -11.61 -16.70 -25.38
N VAL A 3 -11.63 -15.49 -24.83
CA VAL A 3 -11.31 -15.25 -23.42
C VAL A 3 -12.46 -15.80 -22.58
N HIS A 4 -12.16 -16.73 -21.68
CA HIS A 4 -13.16 -17.32 -20.80
C HIS A 4 -13.70 -16.26 -19.84
N GLU A 5 -15.03 -16.12 -19.70
CA GLU A 5 -15.67 -15.05 -18.91
C GLU A 5 -15.20 -14.98 -17.45
N LYS A 6 -14.74 -16.09 -16.86
CA LYS A 6 -14.12 -16.10 -15.53
C LYS A 6 -12.85 -15.24 -15.43
N LEU A 7 -12.10 -15.09 -16.53
CA LEU A 7 -10.88 -14.28 -16.58
C LEU A 7 -11.17 -12.77 -16.66
N LEU A 8 -12.41 -12.39 -16.99
CA LEU A 8 -12.85 -10.99 -16.99
C LEU A 8 -13.33 -10.52 -15.61
N LYS A 9 -13.43 -11.44 -14.63
CA LYS A 9 -13.81 -11.04 -13.27
C LYS A 9 -12.70 -10.20 -12.65
N PRO A 10 -13.02 -8.99 -12.15
CA PRO A 10 -12.04 -8.19 -11.44
C PRO A 10 -11.57 -8.92 -10.18
N LEU A 11 -10.25 -9.00 -10.02
CA LEU A 11 -9.61 -9.50 -8.80
C LEU A 11 -9.77 -8.46 -7.69
N ILE A 12 -10.61 -8.77 -6.71
CA ILE A 12 -10.95 -7.87 -5.60
C ILE A 12 -9.69 -7.59 -4.76
N GLU A 13 -8.83 -8.59 -4.61
CA GLU A 13 -7.58 -8.52 -3.88
C GLU A 13 -6.64 -7.49 -4.50
N THR A 14 -6.63 -7.32 -5.82
CA THR A 14 -5.79 -6.32 -6.50
C THR A 14 -6.44 -4.96 -6.67
N LYS A 15 -7.69 -4.79 -6.20
CA LYS A 15 -8.43 -3.53 -6.36
C LYS A 15 -7.69 -2.36 -5.71
N TYR A 16 -6.95 -2.60 -4.63
CA TYR A 16 -6.13 -1.56 -4.00
C TYR A 16 -5.01 -1.03 -4.91
N LEU A 17 -4.63 -1.75 -5.98
CA LEU A 17 -3.58 -1.32 -6.91
C LEU A 17 -4.07 -0.30 -7.94
N THR A 18 -5.39 -0.20 -8.15
CA THR A 18 -6.03 0.62 -9.19
C THR A 18 -6.88 1.76 -8.62
N VAL A 19 -6.85 1.97 -7.31
CA VAL A 19 -7.63 3.03 -6.63
C VAL A 19 -6.86 4.35 -6.70
N ASP A 20 -7.54 5.48 -6.75
CA ASP A 20 -6.89 6.80 -6.91
C ASP A 20 -5.85 7.12 -5.80
N ASN A 21 -5.98 6.54 -4.62
CA ASN A 21 -5.06 6.72 -3.47
C ASN A 21 -4.00 5.61 -3.34
N THR A 22 -3.79 4.82 -4.39
CA THR A 22 -2.89 3.66 -4.31
C THR A 22 -1.46 4.06 -3.95
N ASP A 23 -0.98 5.18 -4.50
CA ASP A 23 0.32 5.78 -4.19
C ASP A 23 0.50 5.97 -2.67
N ARG A 24 -0.49 6.60 -2.01
CA ARG A 24 -0.47 6.85 -0.56
C ARG A 24 -0.44 5.56 0.24
N TYR A 25 -1.31 4.61 -0.08
CA TYR A 25 -1.36 3.32 0.63
C TYR A 25 -0.07 2.52 0.46
N ARG A 26 0.55 2.55 -0.74
CA ARG A 26 1.85 1.88 -0.96
C ARG A 26 2.96 2.49 -0.10
N CYS A 27 3.03 3.82 0.00
CA CYS A 27 4.02 4.49 0.84
C CYS A 27 3.84 4.12 2.32
N ILE A 28 2.60 4.13 2.82
CA ILE A 28 2.28 3.74 4.20
C ILE A 28 2.70 2.28 4.47
N VAL A 29 2.32 1.34 3.61
CA VAL A 29 2.67 -0.09 3.78
C VAL A 29 4.18 -0.31 3.72
N ARG A 30 4.88 0.40 2.82
CA ARG A 30 6.34 0.34 2.72
C ARG A 30 7.02 0.83 4.00
N LEU A 31 6.53 1.92 4.59
CA LEU A 31 7.04 2.45 5.85
C LEU A 31 6.92 1.41 6.97
N PHE A 32 5.75 0.79 7.10
CA PHE A 32 5.54 -0.27 8.09
C PHE A 32 6.43 -1.49 7.85
N TYR A 33 6.62 -1.89 6.59
CA TYR A 33 7.53 -2.99 6.25
C TYR A 33 8.97 -2.70 6.69
N LEU A 34 9.49 -1.50 6.41
CA LEU A 34 10.84 -1.10 6.80
C LEU A 34 11.01 -1.00 8.32
N ASN A 35 10.00 -0.49 9.02
CA ASN A 35 10.01 -0.44 10.49
C ASN A 35 9.87 -1.84 11.13
N TYR A 36 9.13 -2.74 10.48
CA TYR A 36 9.02 -4.14 10.89
C TYR A 36 10.38 -4.85 10.83
N GLU A 37 11.16 -4.65 9.77
CA GLU A 37 12.53 -5.20 9.65
C GLU A 37 13.48 -4.66 10.75
N LYS A 38 13.20 -3.47 11.28
CA LYS A 38 13.92 -2.87 12.41
C LYS A 38 13.37 -3.30 13.78
N LEU A 39 12.42 -4.24 13.84
CA LEU A 39 11.71 -4.68 15.04
C LEU A 39 10.87 -3.57 15.71
N LYS A 40 10.57 -2.46 15.01
CA LYS A 40 9.69 -1.38 15.48
C LYS A 40 8.25 -1.67 15.04
N TYR A 41 7.52 -2.40 15.87
CA TYR A 41 6.15 -2.85 15.57
C TYR A 41 5.05 -1.88 15.97
N TRP A 42 5.35 -0.93 16.85
CA TRP A 42 4.41 0.07 17.33
C TRP A 42 4.87 1.45 16.89
N MET A 43 3.97 2.16 16.22
CA MET A 43 4.14 3.53 15.75
C MET A 43 2.86 4.29 15.99
N TYR A 44 2.98 5.55 16.40
CA TYR A 44 1.83 6.44 16.51
C TYR A 44 1.45 7.02 15.14
N GLN A 45 0.21 7.46 14.99
CA GLN A 45 -0.27 8.00 13.71
C GLN A 45 0.48 9.28 13.32
N GLU A 46 0.89 10.08 14.30
CA GLU A 46 1.68 11.29 14.11
C GLU A 46 3.07 10.96 13.56
N GLU A 47 3.74 9.93 14.09
CA GLU A 47 5.06 9.48 13.62
C GLU A 47 4.99 9.02 12.15
N VAL A 48 3.96 8.23 11.81
CA VAL A 48 3.72 7.77 10.44
C VAL A 48 3.50 8.97 9.50
N TYR A 49 2.73 9.97 9.94
CA TYR A 49 2.47 11.16 9.15
C TYR A 49 3.74 12.02 8.94
N GLU A 50 4.57 12.19 9.98
CA GLU A 50 5.84 12.90 9.87
C GLU A 50 6.82 12.20 8.93
N GLU A 51 7.03 10.88 9.07
CA GLU A 51 7.90 10.10 8.18
C GLU A 51 7.44 10.17 6.72
N LEU A 52 6.13 10.09 6.46
CA LEU A 52 5.58 10.21 5.10
C LEU A 52 5.66 11.63 4.54
N ARG A 53 5.75 12.66 5.40
CA ARG A 53 5.92 14.05 4.97
C ARG A 53 7.38 14.36 4.62
N GLU A 54 8.32 13.71 5.30
CA GLU A 54 9.75 13.80 5.01
C GLU A 54 10.16 12.97 3.79
N ASP A 55 9.53 11.81 3.59
CA ASP A 55 9.71 10.95 2.40
C ASP A 55 8.92 11.49 1.19
N ALA A 56 9.17 12.78 0.88
CA ALA A 56 8.72 13.42 -0.32
C ALA A 56 9.61 12.97 -1.48
N TYR A 57 9.06 12.10 -2.32
CA TYR A 57 9.57 11.93 -3.69
C TYR A 57 9.36 13.23 -4.49
#